data_AF-A0A2K2RTZ6-F1
#
_entry.id   AF-A0A2K2RTZ6-F1
#
_cell.length_a   1.000
_cell.length_b   1.000
_cell.length_c   1.000
_cell.angle_alpha   90.00
_cell.angle_beta   90.00
_cell.angle_gamma   90.00
#
_symmetry.space_group_name_H-M   'P 1'
#
loop_
_entity.id
_entity.type
_entity.pdbx_description
1 polymer ?
#
loop_
_entity_poly.entity_id
_entity_poly.type
_entity_poly.pdbx_seq_one_letter_code
_entity_poly.pdbx_strand_id
1 'polypeptide(L)'
;MFQIADSSAWCLGDWLVYGQDRYADRYQTGVQAAGLDYQTLRNYAWVARHFEHWRRREALSFGHHAEVASLSPAEADTWLDQAEQHSWSRNQLRLRLRESRRGSRPDTPARASQLRISAPCDRVQRWREAASRGDRDFEEWVLLTLDRATAHELGH
;
A
#
# COMPACT_ATOMS: atom_id res chain seq x y z
N MET A 1 6.02 -9.59 29.14
CA MET A 1 5.95 -10.93 28.50
C MET A 1 6.03 -10.87 26.95
N PHE A 2 6.47 -9.76 26.33
CA PHE A 2 6.51 -9.64 24.85
C PHE A 2 7.88 -9.94 24.21
N GLN A 3 8.97 -9.85 24.98
CA GLN A 3 10.35 -9.96 24.48
C GLN A 3 10.70 -11.35 23.90
N ILE A 4 10.11 -12.43 24.43
CA ILE A 4 10.37 -13.81 23.96
C ILE A 4 9.76 -14.06 22.58
N ALA A 5 8.59 -13.48 22.30
CA ALA A 5 7.92 -13.62 21.00
C ALA A 5 8.61 -12.79 19.91
N ASP A 6 9.22 -11.66 20.27
CA ASP A 6 9.97 -10.83 19.32
C ASP A 6 11.30 -11.47 18.92
N SER A 7 12.06 -12.02 19.88
CA SER A 7 13.33 -12.69 19.58
C SER A 7 13.14 -13.94 18.72
N SER A 8 12.08 -14.72 18.95
CA SER A 8 11.80 -15.90 18.12
C SER A 8 11.36 -15.54 16.70
N ALA A 9 10.63 -14.44 16.52
CA ALA A 9 10.25 -13.94 15.20
C ALA A 9 11.47 -13.51 14.37
N TRP A 10 12.43 -12.80 14.97
CA TRP A 10 13.69 -12.44 14.32
C TRP A 10 14.50 -13.68 13.94
N CYS A 11 14.73 -14.60 14.88
CA CYS A 11 15.51 -15.81 14.62
C CYS A 11 14.89 -16.68 13.50
N LEU A 12 13.57 -16.88 13.51
CA LEU A 12 12.88 -17.65 12.48
C LEU A 12 12.93 -16.95 11.12
N GLY A 13 12.72 -15.63 11.10
CA GLY A 13 12.83 -14.83 9.88
C GLY A 13 14.24 -14.90 9.26
N ASP A 14 15.27 -14.73 10.07
CA ASP A 14 16.67 -14.77 9.63
C ASP A 14 17.06 -16.16 9.10
N TRP A 15 16.65 -17.22 9.80
CA TRP A 15 16.88 -18.60 9.36
C TRP A 15 16.20 -18.89 8.01
N LEU A 16 14.96 -18.42 7.81
CA LEU A 16 14.23 -18.58 6.55
C LEU A 16 14.86 -17.79 5.40
N VAL A 17 15.42 -16.61 5.67
CA VAL A 17 16.15 -15.80 4.67
C VAL A 17 17.48 -16.47 4.32
N TYR A 18 18.26 -16.88 5.32
CA TYR A 18 19.53 -17.59 5.12
C TYR A 18 19.36 -18.90 4.35
N GLY A 19 18.30 -19.65 4.66
CA GLY A 19 18.00 -20.93 4.03
C GLY A 19 17.47 -20.86 2.60
N GLN A 20 17.28 -19.67 2.03
CA GLN A 20 16.56 -19.49 0.76
C GLN A 20 17.15 -20.30 -0.40
N ASP A 21 18.48 -20.32 -0.50
CA ASP A 21 19.19 -20.99 -1.60
C ASP A 21 19.72 -22.38 -1.19
N ARG A 22 19.60 -22.73 0.09
CA ARG A 22 20.22 -23.93 0.68
C ARG A 22 19.22 -25.02 1.06
N TYR A 23 17.97 -24.64 1.32
CA TYR A 23 16.92 -25.54 1.79
C TYR A 23 15.60 -25.24 1.06
N ALA A 24 15.24 -26.12 0.11
CA ALA A 24 13.98 -26.02 -0.63
C ALA A 24 12.76 -26.12 0.29
N ASP A 25 12.83 -27.00 1.30
CA ASP A 25 11.70 -27.31 2.19
C ASP A 25 11.67 -26.46 3.48
N ARG A 26 12.47 -25.38 3.55
CA ARG A 26 12.63 -24.55 4.77
C ARG A 26 11.32 -24.09 5.39
N TYR A 27 10.31 -23.79 4.57
CA TYR A 27 9.00 -23.39 5.08
C TYR A 27 8.23 -24.56 5.69
N GLN A 28 8.28 -25.75 5.10
CA GLN A 28 7.67 -26.94 5.69
C GLN A 28 8.34 -27.32 7.02
N THR A 29 9.68 -27.29 7.05
CA THR A 29 10.47 -27.49 8.28
C THR A 29 10.12 -26.43 9.33
N GLY A 30 10.01 -25.17 8.94
CA GLY A 30 9.63 -24.07 9.84
C GLY A 30 8.22 -24.25 10.41
N VAL A 31 7.25 -24.65 9.59
CA VAL A 31 5.87 -24.92 10.05
C VAL A 31 5.86 -26.06 11.07
N GLN A 32 6.54 -27.16 10.77
CA GLN A 32 6.59 -28.33 11.66
C GLN A 32 7.32 -28.03 12.99
N ALA A 33 8.42 -27.27 12.93
CA ALA A 33 9.24 -26.99 14.11
C ALA A 33 8.67 -25.88 15.00
N ALA A 34 8.09 -24.83 14.40
CA ALA A 34 7.58 -23.67 15.14
C ALA A 34 6.08 -23.75 15.45
N GLY A 35 5.33 -24.65 14.81
CA GLY A 35 3.87 -24.73 14.92
C GLY A 35 3.14 -23.49 14.37
N LEU A 36 3.83 -22.67 13.58
CA LEU A 36 3.28 -21.47 12.95
C LEU A 36 2.81 -21.78 11.54
N ASP A 37 1.79 -21.08 11.08
CA ASP A 37 1.33 -21.23 9.71
C ASP A 37 2.34 -20.64 8.70
N TYR A 38 2.24 -21.10 7.45
CA TYR A 38 3.11 -20.70 6.36
C TYR A 38 3.11 -19.17 6.13
N GLN A 39 1.96 -18.51 6.22
CA GLN A 39 1.83 -17.09 5.96
C GLN A 39 2.52 -16.26 7.04
N THR A 40 2.45 -16.69 8.29
CA THR A 40 3.17 -16.08 9.42
C THR A 40 4.68 -16.16 9.20
N LEU A 41 5.21 -17.34 8.84
CA LEU A 41 6.64 -17.53 8.53
C LEU A 41 7.08 -16.71 7.32
N ARG A 42 6.26 -16.62 6.28
CA ARG A 42 6.52 -15.77 5.12
C ARG A 42 6.59 -14.30 5.50
N ASN A 43 5.71 -13.83 6.37
CA ASN A 43 5.74 -12.47 6.90
C ASN A 43 7.02 -12.23 7.71
N TYR A 44 7.42 -13.18 8.55
CA TYR A 44 8.65 -13.05 9.34
C TYR A 44 9.89 -12.94 8.45
N ALA A 45 10.03 -13.82 7.45
CA ALA A 45 11.12 -13.77 6.48
C ALA A 45 11.13 -12.45 5.69
N TRP A 46 9.95 -11.92 5.33
CA TRP A 46 9.85 -10.65 4.62
C TRP A 46 10.36 -9.49 5.48
N VAL A 47 9.91 -9.35 6.73
CA VAL A 47 10.39 -8.29 7.63
C VAL A 47 11.90 -8.44 7.92
N ALA A 48 12.37 -9.66 8.22
CA ALA A 48 13.78 -9.94 8.48
C ALA A 48 14.69 -9.51 7.32
N ARG A 49 14.27 -9.73 6.07
CA ARG A 49 14.99 -9.29 4.87
C ARG A 49 15.08 -7.76 4.74
N HIS A 50 14.11 -7.00 5.26
CA HIS A 50 14.08 -5.55 5.14
C HIS A 50 14.86 -4.83 6.25
N PHE A 51 15.17 -5.52 7.36
CA PHE A 51 15.90 -4.98 8.50
C PHE A 51 17.10 -5.84 8.83
N GLU A 52 18.26 -5.46 8.28
CA GLU A 52 19.56 -5.98 8.72
C GLU A 52 19.77 -5.73 10.20
N HIS A 53 20.62 -6.53 10.85
CA HIS A 53 20.79 -6.53 12.30
C HIS A 53 21.06 -5.14 12.90
N TRP A 54 21.86 -4.30 12.22
CA TRP A 54 22.20 -2.94 12.65
C TRP A 54 21.06 -1.91 12.49
N ARG A 55 20.00 -2.23 11.74
CA ARG A 55 18.80 -1.38 11.58
C ARG A 55 17.69 -1.74 12.56
N ARG A 56 17.87 -2.80 13.36
CA ARG A 56 16.90 -3.24 14.36
C ARG A 56 17.09 -2.43 15.64
N ARG A 57 16.03 -1.82 16.14
CA ARG A 57 16.05 -1.09 17.41
C ARG A 57 15.62 -2.04 18.53
N GLU A 58 16.50 -2.30 19.49
CA GLU A 58 16.23 -3.23 20.60
C GLU A 58 15.04 -2.78 21.46
N ALA A 59 14.80 -1.47 21.56
CA ALA A 59 13.66 -0.89 22.26
C ALA A 59 12.31 -1.13 21.56
N LEU A 60 12.32 -1.56 20.27
CA LEU A 60 11.12 -1.74 19.46
C LEU A 60 10.89 -3.22 19.11
N SER A 61 9.65 -3.65 19.26
CA SER A 61 9.24 -5.02 18.90
C SER A 61 9.37 -5.32 17.41
N PHE A 62 9.37 -6.61 17.06
CA PHE A 62 9.28 -7.09 15.67
C PHE A 62 8.07 -6.48 14.96
N GLY A 63 6.97 -6.32 15.71
CA GLY A 63 5.74 -5.70 15.23
C GLY A 63 5.92 -4.26 14.76
N HIS A 64 6.79 -3.45 15.38
CA HIS A 64 7.06 -2.08 14.90
C HIS A 64 7.72 -2.11 13.53
N HIS A 65 8.74 -2.95 13.38
CA HIS A 65 9.46 -3.14 12.12
C HIS A 65 8.52 -3.66 11.02
N ALA A 66 7.57 -4.55 11.35
CA ALA A 66 6.57 -5.03 10.41
C ALA A 66 5.65 -3.91 9.86
N GLU A 67 5.28 -2.90 10.67
CA GLU A 67 4.42 -1.79 10.22
C GLU A 67 5.11 -0.88 9.18
N VAL A 68 6.44 -0.80 9.23
CA VAL A 68 7.25 0.07 8.35
C VAL A 68 8.00 -0.69 7.25
N ALA A 69 7.97 -2.02 7.25
CA ALA A 69 8.71 -2.87 6.31
C ALA A 69 8.37 -2.61 4.83
N SER A 70 7.19 -2.04 4.53
CA SER A 70 6.80 -1.70 3.15
C SER A 70 7.28 -0.31 2.69
N LEU A 71 7.89 0.48 3.57
CA LEU A 71 8.40 1.82 3.26
C LEU A 71 9.81 1.73 2.68
N SER A 72 10.30 2.84 2.12
CA SER A 72 11.72 2.93 1.79
C SER A 72 12.58 2.84 3.06
N PRO A 73 13.84 2.37 2.98
CA PRO A 73 14.71 2.23 4.15
C PRO A 73 14.80 3.52 4.99
N ALA A 74 14.98 4.66 4.33
CA ALA A 74 15.11 5.96 5.00
C ALA A 74 13.82 6.39 5.72
N GLU A 75 12.65 6.19 5.09
CA GLU A 75 11.36 6.48 5.72
C GLU A 75 11.12 5.55 6.91
N ALA A 76 11.39 4.25 6.75
CA ALA A 76 11.25 3.27 7.82
C ALA A 76 12.12 3.66 9.03
N ASP A 77 13.37 4.05 8.80
CA ASP A 77 14.27 4.47 9.87
C ASP A 77 13.75 5.73 10.57
N THR A 78 13.30 6.73 9.81
CA THR A 78 12.69 7.94 10.39
C THR A 78 11.50 7.61 11.30
N TRP A 79 10.60 6.73 10.86
CA TRP A 79 9.42 6.34 11.63
C TRP A 79 9.75 5.54 12.89
N LEU A 80 10.77 4.69 12.81
CA LEU A 80 11.23 3.90 13.94
C LEU A 80 11.99 4.76 14.96
N ASP A 81 12.80 5.74 14.53
CA ASP A 81 13.43 6.71 15.43
C ASP A 81 12.39 7.51 16.20
N GLN A 82 11.33 7.96 15.51
CA GLN A 82 10.22 8.65 16.17
C GLN A 82 9.49 7.73 17.15
N ALA A 83 9.26 6.47 16.79
CA ALA A 83 8.60 5.52 17.67
C ALA A 83 9.41 5.25 18.94
N GLU A 84 10.73 5.11 18.82
CA GLU A 84 11.63 4.93 19.96
C GLU A 84 11.68 6.19 20.83
N GLN A 85 11.93 7.36 20.23
CA GLN A 85 12.03 8.64 20.94
C GLN A 85 10.76 8.98 21.73
N HIS A 86 9.59 8.67 21.18
CA HIS A 86 8.30 8.99 21.80
C HIS A 86 7.67 7.78 22.51
N SER A 87 8.38 6.67 22.64
CA SER A 87 7.89 5.41 23.23
C SER A 87 6.53 4.98 22.66
N TRP A 88 6.34 5.10 21.35
CA TRP A 88 5.09 4.68 20.72
C TRP A 88 4.94 3.17 20.79
N SER A 89 3.73 2.71 21.12
CA SER A 89 3.32 1.34 20.84
C SER A 89 3.17 1.12 19.32
N ARG A 90 3.22 -0.15 18.89
CA ARG A 90 2.99 -0.54 17.49
C ARG A 90 1.69 0.05 16.95
N ASN A 91 0.63 0.03 17.75
CA ASN A 91 -0.68 0.54 17.34
C ASN A 91 -0.66 2.07 17.13
N GLN A 92 0.08 2.82 17.95
CA GLN A 92 0.28 4.27 17.78
C GLN A 92 1.11 4.58 16.54
N LEU A 93 2.20 3.83 16.31
CA LEU A 93 2.99 3.93 15.08
C LEU A 93 2.11 3.71 13.84
N ARG A 94 1.30 2.65 13.84
CA ARG A 94 0.35 2.36 12.75
C ARG A 94 -0.68 3.47 12.53
N LEU A 95 -1.20 4.07 13.61
CA LEU A 95 -2.15 5.18 13.51
C LEU A 95 -1.49 6.39 12.83
N ARG A 96 -0.30 6.78 13.29
CA ARG A 96 0.44 7.93 12.76
C ARG A 96 0.88 7.72 11.31
N LEU A 97 1.28 6.50 10.93
CA LEU A 97 1.54 6.12 9.53
C LEU A 97 0.32 6.28 8.63
N ARG A 98 -0.90 6.07 9.16
CA ARG A 98 -2.14 6.28 8.40
C ARG A 98 -2.45 7.77 8.26
N GLU A 99 -2.21 8.56 9.31
CA GLU A 99 -2.40 10.00 9.31
C GLU A 99 -1.42 10.70 8.36
N SER A 100 -0.15 10.30 8.37
CA SER A 100 0.87 10.85 7.47
C SER A 100 0.55 10.63 6.00
N ARG A 101 0.00 9.45 5.64
CA ARG A 101 -0.49 9.16 4.28
C ARG A 101 -1.72 9.97 3.90
N ARG A 102 -2.57 10.35 4.87
CA ARG A 102 -3.72 11.23 4.62
C ARG A 102 -3.27 12.67 4.40
N GLY A 103 -2.29 13.16 5.17
CA GLY A 103 -1.71 14.50 5.04
C GLY A 103 -0.73 14.64 3.88
N SER A 104 -0.08 13.55 3.45
CA SER A 104 0.81 13.49 2.28
C SER A 104 0.07 13.05 1.00
N ARG A 105 -1.27 13.04 0.99
CA ARG A 105 -1.93 13.19 -0.31
C ARG A 105 -1.47 14.56 -0.81
N PRO A 106 -0.68 14.67 -1.88
CA PRO A 106 -0.59 15.97 -2.54
C PRO A 106 -2.03 16.40 -2.78
N ASP A 107 -2.33 17.67 -2.57
CA ASP A 107 -3.53 18.30 -3.10
C ASP A 107 -3.59 17.93 -4.58
N THR A 108 -4.27 16.83 -4.84
CA THR A 108 -4.56 16.35 -6.17
C THR A 108 -5.59 17.37 -6.61
N PRO A 109 -5.37 18.13 -7.70
CA PRO A 109 -6.42 19.01 -8.21
C PRO A 109 -7.67 18.14 -8.31
N ALA A 110 -8.75 18.61 -7.69
CA ALA A 110 -9.99 17.89 -7.42
C ALA A 110 -10.14 16.66 -8.33
N ARG A 111 -10.07 15.45 -7.73
CA ARG A 111 -10.25 14.14 -8.39
C ARG A 111 -10.98 14.29 -9.72
N ALA A 112 -10.25 14.16 -10.84
CA ALA A 112 -10.89 13.89 -12.12
C ALA A 112 -11.75 12.63 -11.90
N SER A 113 -13.06 12.84 -11.83
CA SER A 113 -14.01 11.77 -11.58
C SER A 113 -14.14 11.03 -12.91
N GLN A 114 -13.37 9.96 -13.09
CA GLN A 114 -13.44 9.15 -14.30
C GLN A 114 -14.84 8.52 -14.40
N LEU A 115 -15.76 9.21 -15.07
CA LEU A 115 -17.10 8.71 -15.37
C LEU A 115 -16.99 7.72 -16.55
N ARG A 116 -17.12 6.43 -16.26
CA ARG A 116 -17.14 5.39 -17.30
C ARG A 116 -18.58 5.06 -17.66
N ILE A 117 -19.02 5.52 -18.82
CA ILE A 117 -20.36 5.23 -19.36
C ILE A 117 -20.26 3.96 -20.23
N SER A 118 -21.01 2.91 -19.87
CA SER A 118 -21.23 1.77 -20.74
C SER A 118 -22.48 2.03 -21.59
N ALA A 119 -22.32 2.07 -22.91
CA ALA A 119 -23.41 2.28 -23.85
C ALA A 119 -23.32 1.29 -25.03
N PRO A 120 -24.46 0.90 -25.63
CA PRO A 120 -24.47 0.09 -26.85
C PRO A 120 -23.62 0.70 -27.97
N CYS A 121 -22.96 -0.14 -28.76
CA CYS A 121 -21.99 0.30 -29.78
C CYS A 121 -22.61 1.21 -30.85
N ASP A 122 -23.87 0.96 -31.25
CA ASP A 122 -24.63 1.77 -32.21
C ASP A 122 -24.88 3.20 -31.70
N ARG A 123 -25.04 3.35 -30.38
CA ARG A 123 -25.23 4.64 -29.73
C ARG A 123 -23.92 5.42 -29.66
N VAL A 124 -22.83 4.74 -29.32
CA VAL A 124 -21.48 5.35 -29.29
C VAL A 124 -21.05 5.79 -30.70
N GLN A 125 -21.35 5.00 -31.73
CA GLN A 125 -21.05 5.35 -33.12
C GLN A 125 -21.78 6.61 -33.56
N ARG A 126 -23.09 6.73 -33.28
CA ARG A 126 -23.85 7.96 -33.57
C ARG A 126 -23.30 9.19 -32.87
N TRP A 127 -22.84 9.06 -31.64
CA TRP A 127 -22.19 10.17 -30.93
C TRP A 127 -20.86 10.58 -31.58
N ARG A 128 -20.06 9.61 -32.02
CA ARG A 128 -18.80 9.88 -32.74
C ARG A 128 -19.07 10.58 -34.07
N GLU A 129 -20.03 10.10 -34.86
CA GLU A 129 -20.43 10.75 -36.12
C GLU A 129 -20.92 12.19 -35.90
N ALA A 130 -21.68 12.44 -34.84
CA ALA A 130 -22.14 13.79 -34.49
C ALA A 130 -20.98 14.71 -34.09
N ALA A 131 -19.99 14.21 -33.33
CA ALA A 131 -18.79 14.96 -32.99
C ALA A 131 -17.94 15.30 -34.22
N SER A 132 -17.79 14.35 -35.15
CA SER A 132 -17.01 14.54 -36.38
C SER A 132 -17.60 15.60 -37.32
N ARG A 133 -18.91 15.83 -37.31
CA ARG A 133 -19.55 16.87 -38.13
C ARG A 133 -19.19 18.30 -37.68
N GLY A 134 -18.74 18.47 -36.44
CA GLY A 134 -18.32 19.77 -35.89
C GLY A 134 -16.81 20.01 -35.90
N ASP A 135 -16.02 19.11 -36.51
CA ASP A 135 -14.54 19.11 -36.49
C ASP A 135 -13.95 19.21 -35.08
N ARG A 136 -14.54 18.50 -34.11
CA ARG A 136 -14.08 18.45 -32.73
C ARG A 136 -13.67 17.06 -32.32
N ASP A 137 -12.74 17.00 -31.35
CA ASP A 137 -12.45 15.77 -30.66
C ASP A 137 -13.70 15.23 -29.95
N PHE A 138 -13.84 13.91 -29.95
CA PHE A 138 -15.02 13.24 -29.39
C PHE A 138 -15.21 13.53 -27.90
N GLU A 139 -14.11 13.59 -27.12
CA GLU A 139 -14.17 13.86 -25.69
C GLU A 139 -14.60 15.30 -25.41
N GLU A 140 -14.03 16.27 -26.14
CA GLU A 140 -14.43 17.69 -26.04
C GLU A 140 -15.90 17.88 -26.38
N TRP A 141 -16.38 17.22 -27.45
CA TRP A 141 -17.77 17.28 -27.85
C TRP A 141 -18.72 16.69 -26.79
N VAL A 142 -18.35 15.59 -26.14
CA VAL A 142 -19.15 14.98 -25.06
C VAL A 142 -19.24 15.93 -23.87
N LEU A 143 -18.12 16.52 -23.44
CA LEU A 143 -18.10 17.44 -22.29
C LEU A 143 -18.98 18.66 -22.55
N LEU A 144 -18.82 19.32 -23.70
CA LEU A 144 -19.63 20.48 -24.07
C LEU A 144 -21.13 20.16 -24.19
N THR A 145 -21.46 18.96 -24.66
CA THR A 145 -22.85 18.52 -24.75
C THR A 145 -23.45 18.31 -23.35
N LEU A 146 -22.70 17.70 -22.44
CA LEU A 146 -23.11 17.54 -21.05
C LEU A 146 -23.23 18.89 -20.31
N ASP A 147 -22.32 19.82 -20.55
CA ASP A 147 -22.35 21.16 -19.96
C ASP A 147 -23.55 21.96 -20.45
N ARG A 148 -23.87 21.92 -21.75
CA ARG A 148 -25.07 22.57 -22.32
C ARG A 148 -26.36 21.97 -21.77
N ALA A 149 -26.43 20.65 -21.66
CA ALA A 149 -27.59 19.99 -21.05
C ALA A 149 -27.73 20.40 -19.58
N THR A 150 -26.62 20.46 -18.85
CA THR A 150 -26.59 20.90 -17.46
C THR A 150 -27.05 22.35 -17.30
N ALA A 151 -26.58 23.27 -18.17
CA ALA A 151 -26.99 24.67 -18.16
C ALA A 151 -28.50 24.84 -18.46
N HIS A 152 -29.03 24.06 -19.40
CA HIS A 152 -30.45 24.05 -19.72
C HIS A 152 -31.31 23.58 -18.54
N GLU A 153 -30.89 22.51 -17.84
CA GLU A 153 -31.62 21.96 -16.69
C GLU A 153 -31.47 22.81 -15.41
N LEU A 154 -30.34 23.50 -15.24
CA LEU A 154 -30.09 24.39 -14.08
C LEU A 154 -30.61 25.83 -14.29
N GLY A 155 -31.17 26.15 -15.46
CA GLY A 155 -31.89 27.40 -15.70
C GLY A 155 -31.02 28.66 -15.78
N HIS A 156 -29.86 28.58 -16.43
CA HIS A 156 -29.06 29.76 -16.80
C HIS A 156 -29.27 30.16 -18.27
#